data_AF-A0A2T9ZKI1-F1
#
_entry.id   AF-A0A2T9ZKI1-F1
#
_cell.length_a   1.000
_cell.length_b   1.000
_cell.length_c   1.000
_cell.angle_alpha   90.00
_cell.angle_beta   90.00
_cell.angle_gamma   90.00
#
_symmetry.space_group_name_H-M   'P 1'
#
loop_
_entity.id
_entity.type
_entity.pdbx_description
1 polymer ?
#
loop_
_entity_poly.entity_id
_entity_poly.type
_entity_poly.pdbx_seq_one_letter_code
_entity_poly.pdbx_strand_id
1 'polypeptide(L)'
;MRYFARFIVVCLLLNDDETAKKLTNTLAELVEEYFITFNPIDKSEWRLVIKEIQIFTKGKSTLTPCDENGNLHSLSMSLENMPEMKFMQDIKPVLSRAVIVGNTYKQIKFSEMTLDMFKIVHTLEYEFVESSIIKQKGRPQIKTTEQPISSENQDKIENSEKVGSNTVKTESKDEKNRDEESSQKEDKKEPAERRRLLNPQKYLFFRANFSNLISSISSAFKEVDRVSCMFVYISAEGYFSNEDSGYANYKSGIITASKKHVDKQAKNALAIEEVEKKSKVIELEPHCFYPADVISFTRKPMFMVVDSNNSTTFKDIPDLFNQPLVILMSPTQVPEKINYNAMASGNLYTTFLYSLVVGLCTVLEISVISATKWEMLQISMLKIQDLIYEGVLANVNDEGVLTLFGDLFLRRYMINHLACVEILKLHRLFTLPENLPTSVPKLEIQETVSTKISEIVLSAVKEIGINVHYFLSPNTQNAE
;
A
#
# COMPACT_ATOMS: atom_id res chain seq x y z
N MET A 1 -27.77 -7.00 -8.55
CA MET A 1 -26.62 -6.33 -9.21
C MET A 1 -25.73 -5.52 -8.25
N ARG A 2 -26.20 -4.49 -7.52
CA ARG A 2 -25.32 -3.69 -6.63
C ARG A 2 -24.63 -4.49 -5.53
N TYR A 3 -25.28 -5.51 -4.98
CA TYR A 3 -24.66 -6.44 -4.01
C TYR A 3 -23.50 -7.24 -4.61
N PHE A 4 -23.64 -7.72 -5.86
CA PHE A 4 -22.54 -8.39 -6.57
C PHE A 4 -21.35 -7.46 -6.74
N ALA A 5 -21.56 -6.22 -7.19
CA ALA A 5 -20.48 -5.25 -7.35
C ALA A 5 -19.71 -5.02 -6.03
N ARG A 6 -20.43 -4.84 -4.90
CA ARG A 6 -19.80 -4.70 -3.59
C ARG A 6 -19.08 -5.97 -3.14
N PHE A 7 -19.66 -7.14 -3.39
CA PHE A 7 -19.04 -8.40 -3.01
C PHE A 7 -17.79 -8.72 -3.84
N ILE A 8 -17.75 -8.34 -5.12
CA ILE A 8 -16.56 -8.40 -5.96
C ILE A 8 -15.43 -7.56 -5.36
N VAL A 9 -15.71 -6.35 -4.84
CA VAL A 9 -14.69 -5.54 -4.14
C VAL A 9 -14.12 -6.31 -2.94
N VAL A 10 -14.96 -6.95 -2.15
CA VAL A 10 -14.52 -7.77 -1.01
C VAL A 10 -13.63 -8.93 -1.47
N CYS A 11 -14.03 -9.67 -2.51
CA CYS A 11 -13.21 -10.76 -3.07
C CYS A 11 -11.84 -10.24 -3.55
N LEU A 12 -11.80 -9.09 -4.22
CA LEU A 12 -10.56 -8.47 -4.67
C LEU A 12 -9.64 -8.10 -3.48
N LEU A 13 -10.20 -7.53 -2.41
CA LEU A 13 -9.46 -7.18 -1.19
C LEU A 13 -8.96 -8.40 -0.40
N LEU A 14 -9.60 -9.55 -0.57
CA LEU A 14 -9.17 -10.82 0.01
C LEU A 14 -8.23 -11.62 -0.92
N ASN A 15 -7.86 -11.06 -2.09
CA ASN A 15 -7.13 -11.75 -3.15
C ASN A 15 -7.79 -13.06 -3.64
N ASP A 16 -9.12 -13.18 -3.53
CA ASP A 16 -9.89 -14.28 -4.11
C ASP A 16 -10.29 -13.94 -5.55
N ASP A 17 -9.31 -14.02 -6.44
CA ASP A 17 -9.46 -13.67 -7.86
C ASP A 17 -10.39 -14.64 -8.61
N GLU A 18 -10.46 -15.91 -8.20
CA GLU A 18 -11.36 -16.91 -8.79
C GLU A 18 -12.82 -16.57 -8.53
N THR A 19 -13.18 -16.32 -7.26
CA THR A 19 -14.54 -15.93 -6.90
C THR A 19 -14.89 -14.57 -7.51
N ALA A 20 -13.96 -13.60 -7.51
CA ALA A 20 -14.17 -12.32 -8.16
C ALA A 20 -14.50 -12.47 -9.65
N LYS A 21 -13.78 -13.33 -10.38
CA LYS A 21 -14.02 -13.60 -11.80
C LYS A 21 -15.38 -14.26 -12.02
N LYS A 22 -15.74 -15.26 -11.20
CA LYS A 22 -17.04 -15.93 -11.27
C LYS A 22 -18.19 -14.94 -11.07
N LEU A 23 -18.12 -14.13 -10.01
CA LEU A 23 -19.12 -13.10 -9.70
C LEU A 23 -19.22 -12.04 -10.80
N THR A 24 -18.10 -11.68 -11.43
CA THR A 24 -18.08 -10.71 -12.54
C THR A 24 -18.85 -11.25 -13.74
N ASN A 25 -18.64 -12.52 -14.10
CA ASN A 25 -19.36 -13.16 -15.20
C ASN A 25 -20.86 -13.25 -14.91
N THR A 26 -21.24 -13.71 -13.71
CA THR A 26 -22.65 -13.76 -13.29
C THR A 26 -23.29 -12.36 -13.26
N LEU A 27 -22.57 -11.34 -12.81
CA LEU A 27 -23.07 -9.97 -12.84
C LEU A 27 -23.30 -9.48 -14.28
N ALA A 28 -22.40 -9.81 -15.21
CA ALA A 28 -22.56 -9.44 -16.61
C ALA A 28 -23.81 -10.10 -17.24
N GLU A 29 -24.05 -11.38 -16.96
CA GLU A 29 -25.25 -12.09 -17.41
C GLU A 29 -26.54 -11.47 -16.87
N LEU A 30 -26.58 -11.20 -15.56
CA LEU A 30 -27.74 -10.54 -14.91
C LEU A 30 -27.99 -9.12 -15.44
N VAL A 31 -26.93 -8.39 -15.79
CA VAL A 31 -27.02 -7.04 -16.37
C VAL A 31 -27.63 -7.12 -17.77
N GLU A 32 -27.23 -8.08 -18.59
CA GLU A 32 -27.82 -8.27 -19.93
C GLU A 32 -29.28 -8.71 -19.85
N GLU A 33 -29.64 -9.61 -18.93
CA GLU A 33 -31.05 -9.98 -18.69
C GLU A 33 -31.89 -8.76 -18.27
N TYR A 34 -31.34 -7.93 -17.37
CA TYR A 34 -31.96 -6.66 -16.95
C TYR A 34 -32.16 -5.70 -18.13
N PHE A 35 -31.20 -5.63 -19.06
CA PHE A 35 -31.28 -4.78 -20.24
C PHE A 35 -32.34 -5.20 -21.25
N ILE A 36 -32.49 -6.51 -21.44
CA ILE A 36 -33.49 -7.11 -22.33
C ILE A 36 -34.89 -6.91 -21.75
N THR A 37 -35.05 -7.18 -20.45
CA THR A 37 -36.37 -7.19 -19.79
C THR A 37 -36.93 -5.79 -19.60
N PHE A 38 -36.11 -4.83 -19.17
CA PHE A 38 -36.60 -3.53 -18.69
C PHE A 38 -36.21 -2.33 -19.54
N ASN A 39 -35.29 -2.49 -20.50
CA ASN A 39 -34.72 -1.40 -21.29
C ASN A 39 -34.40 -0.12 -20.46
N PRO A 40 -33.62 -0.23 -19.39
CA PRO A 40 -33.50 0.84 -18.40
C PRO A 40 -32.61 1.99 -18.88
N ILE A 41 -32.77 3.16 -18.25
CA ILE A 41 -32.02 4.39 -18.57
C ILE A 41 -30.55 4.29 -18.14
N ASP A 42 -30.26 3.50 -17.10
CA ASP A 42 -28.93 3.30 -16.51
C ASP A 42 -28.07 2.24 -17.25
N LYS A 43 -28.45 1.85 -18.48
CA LYS A 43 -27.70 0.90 -19.32
C LYS A 43 -26.22 1.24 -19.45
N SER A 44 -25.90 2.51 -19.70
CA SER A 44 -24.53 2.98 -19.86
C SER A 44 -23.74 2.86 -18.56
N GLU A 45 -24.36 3.14 -17.42
CA GLU A 45 -23.74 3.04 -16.09
C GLU A 45 -23.38 1.59 -15.74
N TRP A 46 -24.30 0.65 -15.95
CA TRP A 46 -24.03 -0.77 -15.70
C TRP A 46 -22.98 -1.35 -16.63
N ARG A 47 -22.97 -0.96 -17.91
CA ARG A 47 -21.89 -1.34 -18.84
C ARG A 47 -20.54 -0.79 -18.40
N LEU A 48 -20.52 0.46 -17.91
CA LEU A 48 -19.31 1.05 -17.36
C LEU A 48 -18.83 0.29 -16.13
N VAL A 49 -19.72 -0.11 -15.21
CA VAL A 49 -19.36 -0.89 -14.02
C VAL A 49 -18.70 -2.22 -14.41
N ILE A 50 -19.29 -3.00 -15.32
CA ILE A 50 -18.70 -4.27 -15.79
C ILE A 50 -17.33 -4.02 -16.44
N LYS A 51 -17.24 -3.01 -17.31
CA LYS A 51 -16.00 -2.65 -17.97
C LYS A 51 -14.92 -2.24 -16.96
N GLU A 52 -15.26 -1.45 -15.95
CA GLU A 52 -14.34 -1.05 -14.88
C GLU A 52 -13.84 -2.27 -14.10
N ILE A 53 -14.71 -3.23 -13.75
CA ILE A 53 -14.30 -4.47 -13.07
C ILE A 53 -13.29 -5.24 -13.93
N GLN A 54 -13.60 -5.46 -15.20
CA GLN A 54 -12.72 -6.22 -16.11
C GLN A 54 -11.37 -5.52 -16.32
N ILE A 55 -11.39 -4.21 -16.53
CA ILE A 55 -10.18 -3.40 -16.69
C ILE A 55 -9.36 -3.40 -15.40
N PHE A 56 -10.00 -3.29 -14.23
CA PHE A 56 -9.33 -3.31 -12.94
C PHE A 56 -8.68 -4.67 -12.64
N THR A 57 -9.41 -5.77 -12.82
CA THR A 57 -8.87 -7.13 -12.65
C THR A 57 -7.72 -7.40 -13.63
N LYS A 58 -7.83 -6.92 -14.87
CA LYS A 58 -6.72 -7.00 -15.83
C LYS A 58 -5.54 -6.13 -15.42
N GLY A 59 -5.76 -4.89 -14.96
CA GLY A 59 -4.70 -3.99 -14.50
C GLY A 59 -3.93 -4.57 -13.30
N LYS A 60 -4.64 -5.22 -12.37
CA LYS A 60 -4.08 -5.97 -11.24
C LYS A 60 -3.10 -7.05 -11.71
N SER A 61 -3.47 -7.83 -12.73
CA SER A 61 -2.62 -8.93 -13.24
C SER A 61 -1.54 -8.48 -14.21
N THR A 62 -1.71 -7.36 -14.92
CA THR A 62 -0.80 -6.91 -15.99
C THR A 62 0.63 -6.67 -15.52
N LEU A 63 0.82 -6.33 -14.24
CA LEU A 63 2.15 -6.04 -13.72
C LEU A 63 2.93 -7.28 -13.29
N THR A 64 2.25 -8.34 -12.90
CA THR A 64 2.91 -9.58 -12.50
C THR A 64 3.20 -10.38 -13.76
N PRO A 65 4.47 -10.68 -14.08
CA PRO A 65 4.80 -11.54 -15.19
C PRO A 65 4.07 -12.89 -15.11
N CYS A 66 3.73 -13.45 -16.26
CA CYS A 66 3.18 -14.81 -16.35
C CYS A 66 4.28 -15.85 -16.58
N ASP A 67 3.96 -17.11 -16.27
CA ASP A 67 4.72 -18.27 -16.75
C ASP A 67 4.50 -18.50 -18.26
N GLU A 68 5.22 -19.48 -18.81
CA GLU A 68 5.12 -19.88 -20.23
C GLU A 68 3.73 -20.38 -20.63
N ASN A 69 2.91 -20.77 -19.65
CA ASN A 69 1.54 -21.24 -19.84
C ASN A 69 0.49 -20.12 -19.66
N GLY A 70 0.92 -18.90 -19.35
CA GLY A 70 0.04 -17.74 -19.11
C GLY A 70 -0.53 -17.66 -17.69
N ASN A 71 -0.11 -18.52 -16.76
CA ASN A 71 -0.48 -18.42 -15.35
C ASN A 71 0.31 -17.31 -14.67
N LEU A 72 -0.37 -16.52 -13.84
CA LEU A 72 0.29 -15.46 -13.06
C LEU A 72 1.14 -16.07 -11.95
N HIS A 73 2.34 -15.53 -11.76
CA HIS A 73 3.16 -15.93 -10.64
C HIS A 73 2.58 -15.48 -9.30
N SER A 74 2.77 -16.30 -8.27
CA SER A 74 2.39 -15.92 -6.91
C SER A 74 3.31 -14.82 -6.39
N LEU A 75 2.71 -13.73 -5.91
CA LEU A 75 3.39 -12.69 -5.15
C LEU A 75 3.68 -13.13 -3.70
N SER A 76 2.90 -14.10 -3.20
CA SER A 76 3.14 -14.74 -1.91
C SER A 76 4.11 -15.90 -2.11
N MET A 77 5.33 -15.76 -1.59
CA MET A 77 6.29 -16.86 -1.58
C MET A 77 5.92 -17.91 -0.55
N SER A 78 6.12 -19.19 -0.91
CA SER A 78 6.19 -20.24 0.11
C SER A 78 7.51 -20.06 0.87
N LEU A 79 7.46 -19.44 2.05
CA LEU A 79 8.63 -19.26 2.92
C LEU A 79 9.08 -20.56 3.62
N GLU A 80 8.48 -21.70 3.28
CA GLU A 80 8.70 -23.01 3.93
C GLU A 80 10.17 -23.45 3.93
N ASN A 81 10.98 -22.98 2.97
CA ASN A 81 12.38 -23.40 2.80
C ASN A 81 13.41 -22.26 2.83
N MET A 82 13.04 -21.08 3.35
CA MET A 82 13.93 -19.91 3.40
C MET A 82 14.48 -19.65 4.81
N PRO A 83 15.73 -19.13 4.93
CA PRO A 83 16.25 -18.67 6.22
C PRO A 83 15.35 -17.57 6.82
N GLU A 84 15.39 -17.44 8.14
CA GLU A 84 14.64 -16.40 8.85
C GLU A 84 15.02 -15.02 8.31
N MET A 85 14.00 -14.26 7.90
CA MET A 85 14.17 -12.93 7.35
C MET A 85 14.36 -11.93 8.48
N LYS A 86 15.56 -11.34 8.56
CA LYS A 86 15.92 -10.45 9.66
C LYS A 86 15.04 -9.22 9.71
N PHE A 87 14.70 -8.66 8.54
CA PHE A 87 13.83 -7.49 8.49
C PHE A 87 12.41 -7.75 9.00
N MET A 88 11.98 -9.01 9.16
CA MET A 88 10.67 -9.38 9.72
C MET A 88 10.71 -9.72 11.22
N GLN A 89 11.89 -9.71 11.85
CA GLN A 89 12.06 -9.97 13.29
C GLN A 89 11.73 -8.73 14.13
N ASP A 90 11.49 -8.92 15.43
CA ASP A 90 11.24 -7.85 16.42
C ASP A 90 10.20 -6.81 15.97
N ILE A 91 8.93 -7.20 16.04
CA ILE A 91 7.79 -6.35 15.66
C ILE A 91 7.38 -5.50 16.86
N LYS A 92 7.56 -4.19 16.75
CA LYS A 92 6.97 -3.21 17.66
C LYS A 92 5.91 -2.43 16.91
N PRO A 93 4.63 -2.86 16.94
CA PRO A 93 3.59 -2.20 16.18
C PRO A 93 3.38 -0.79 16.74
N VAL A 94 3.68 0.23 15.92
CA VAL A 94 3.36 1.63 16.23
C VAL A 94 2.34 2.20 15.26
N LEU A 95 2.19 1.63 14.06
CA LEU A 95 1.22 2.09 13.09
C LEU A 95 -0.21 1.75 13.56
N SER A 96 -1.01 2.79 13.78
CA SER A 96 -2.40 2.63 14.26
C SER A 96 -3.44 3.01 13.22
N ARG A 97 -3.18 4.08 12.46
CA ARG A 97 -4.13 4.69 11.51
C ARG A 97 -3.45 4.98 10.19
N ALA A 98 -4.12 4.65 9.10
CA ALA A 98 -3.64 4.88 7.74
C ALA A 98 -4.66 5.67 6.93
N VAL A 99 -4.26 6.82 6.39
CA VAL A 99 -5.05 7.62 5.45
C VAL A 99 -4.48 7.38 4.05
N ILE A 100 -5.31 6.86 3.14
CA ILE A 100 -4.89 6.47 1.79
C ILE A 100 -5.71 7.25 0.78
N VAL A 101 -5.04 8.11 -0.01
CA VAL A 101 -5.68 9.06 -0.91
C VAL A 101 -5.28 8.78 -2.35
N GLY A 102 -6.28 8.49 -3.20
CA GLY A 102 -6.11 8.30 -4.63
C GLY A 102 -6.73 9.46 -5.42
N ASN A 103 -5.91 10.45 -5.77
CA ASN A 103 -6.29 11.65 -6.52
C ASN A 103 -5.71 11.67 -7.95
N THR A 104 -5.11 10.58 -8.41
CA THR A 104 -4.70 10.42 -9.82
C THR A 104 -5.90 10.04 -10.68
N TYR A 105 -6.44 11.00 -11.42
CA TYR A 105 -7.74 10.88 -12.06
C TYR A 105 -7.80 9.89 -13.22
N LYS A 106 -6.71 9.77 -13.99
CA LYS A 106 -6.65 8.92 -15.19
C LYS A 106 -6.31 7.46 -14.87
N GLN A 107 -5.99 7.16 -13.62
CA GLN A 107 -5.64 5.81 -13.19
C GLN A 107 -6.88 4.89 -13.22
N ILE A 108 -6.69 3.64 -13.64
CA ILE A 108 -7.72 2.60 -13.54
C ILE A 108 -8.25 2.52 -12.11
N LYS A 109 -9.58 2.41 -12.00
CA LYS A 109 -10.30 2.31 -10.75
C LYS A 109 -11.51 1.40 -10.88
N PHE A 110 -11.91 0.82 -9.76
CA PHE A 110 -13.18 0.13 -9.61
C PHE A 110 -13.77 0.47 -8.24
N SER A 111 -15.07 0.77 -8.19
CA SER A 111 -15.78 1.11 -6.94
C SER A 111 -15.07 2.18 -6.09
N GLU A 112 -14.62 3.27 -6.73
CA GLU A 112 -13.92 4.38 -6.05
C GLU A 112 -12.62 3.94 -5.34
N MET A 113 -11.95 2.93 -5.87
CA MET A 113 -10.62 2.52 -5.43
C MET A 113 -9.72 2.44 -6.65
N THR A 114 -8.62 3.19 -6.64
CA THR A 114 -7.62 3.11 -7.70
C THR A 114 -6.69 1.91 -7.50
N LEU A 115 -5.97 1.52 -8.55
CA LEU A 115 -5.04 0.40 -8.46
C LEU A 115 -3.92 0.63 -7.44
N ASP A 116 -3.45 1.88 -7.28
CA ASP A 116 -2.45 2.21 -6.27
C ASP A 116 -3.02 2.16 -4.84
N MET A 117 -4.24 2.66 -4.63
CA MET A 117 -4.91 2.51 -3.33
C MET A 117 -5.02 1.03 -2.95
N PHE A 118 -5.42 0.18 -3.91
CA PHE A 118 -5.51 -1.26 -3.72
C PHE A 118 -4.16 -1.87 -3.30
N LYS A 119 -3.06 -1.55 -4.00
CA LYS A 119 -1.71 -2.03 -3.65
C LYS A 119 -1.30 -1.64 -2.23
N ILE A 120 -1.51 -0.38 -1.86
CA ILE A 120 -1.15 0.14 -0.54
C ILE A 120 -1.99 -0.54 0.56
N VAL A 121 -3.30 -0.72 0.36
CA VAL A 121 -4.16 -1.45 1.31
C VAL A 121 -3.61 -2.84 1.61
N HIS A 122 -3.23 -3.60 0.57
CA HIS A 122 -2.71 -4.96 0.72
C HIS A 122 -1.34 -5.03 1.44
N THR A 123 -0.56 -3.95 1.41
CA THR A 123 0.72 -3.92 2.13
C THR A 123 0.56 -3.67 3.64
N LEU A 124 -0.64 -3.29 4.09
CA LEU A 124 -0.99 -2.94 5.46
C LEU A 124 -1.85 -4.00 6.15
N GLU A 125 -1.63 -5.27 5.82
CA GLU A 125 -2.36 -6.41 6.35
C GLU A 125 -1.38 -7.46 6.91
N TYR A 126 -1.46 -7.76 8.21
CA TYR A 126 -0.60 -8.74 8.87
C TYR A 126 -0.85 -10.15 8.36
N GLU A 127 -2.07 -10.51 7.94
CA GLU A 127 -2.37 -11.86 7.42
C GLU A 127 -1.54 -12.20 6.17
N PHE A 128 -1.21 -11.21 5.34
CA PHE A 128 -0.33 -11.38 4.18
C PHE A 128 1.16 -11.44 4.55
N VAL A 129 1.52 -11.05 5.76
CA VAL A 129 2.90 -11.13 6.29
C VAL A 129 3.08 -12.38 7.16
N GLU A 130 2.05 -12.77 7.93
CA GLU A 130 2.02 -13.93 8.82
C GLU A 130 1.78 -15.24 8.08
N SER A 131 1.00 -15.28 7.00
CA SER A 131 0.88 -16.47 6.14
C SER A 131 2.23 -16.90 5.56
N SER A 132 3.15 -15.95 5.41
CA SER A 132 4.54 -16.20 5.09
C SER A 132 5.31 -16.76 6.32
N ILE A 133 5.17 -16.18 7.51
CA ILE A 133 5.93 -16.56 8.71
C ILE A 133 5.46 -17.89 9.36
N ILE A 134 4.16 -18.19 9.38
CA ILE A 134 3.58 -19.36 10.08
C ILE A 134 3.96 -20.68 9.42
N LYS A 135 4.24 -20.67 8.13
CA LYS A 135 4.73 -21.84 7.39
C LYS A 135 6.14 -22.30 7.80
N GLN A 136 6.92 -21.47 8.50
CA GLN A 136 8.27 -21.82 8.98
C GLN A 136 8.26 -22.55 10.32
N LYS A 137 7.21 -22.42 11.14
CA LYS A 137 7.07 -23.16 12.40
C LYS A 137 6.02 -24.23 12.18
N GLY A 138 6.48 -25.41 11.76
CA GLY A 138 5.64 -26.56 11.41
C GLY A 138 4.40 -26.69 12.31
N ARG A 139 3.24 -26.94 11.68
CA ARG A 139 1.97 -27.19 12.39
C ARG A 139 2.23 -28.15 13.57
N PRO A 140 1.81 -27.82 14.80
CA PRO A 140 1.58 -28.85 15.79
C PRO A 140 0.52 -29.79 15.20
N GLN A 141 0.87 -31.06 15.01
CA GLN A 141 -0.10 -32.08 14.62
C GLN A 141 -1.12 -32.19 15.75
N ILE A 142 -2.32 -31.62 15.53
CA ILE A 142 -3.48 -32.01 16.30
C ILE A 142 -3.80 -33.43 15.83
N LYS A 143 -3.39 -34.42 16.64
CA LYS A 143 -3.88 -35.79 16.50
C LYS A 143 -5.37 -35.75 16.87
N THR A 144 -6.25 -35.82 15.88
CA THR A 144 -7.63 -36.24 16.08
C THR A 144 -7.61 -37.72 16.45
N THR A 145 -7.64 -38.00 17.76
CA THR A 145 -7.96 -39.33 18.25
C THR A 145 -9.47 -39.49 18.16
N GLU A 146 -9.94 -40.07 17.05
CA GLU A 146 -11.27 -40.66 16.99
C GLU A 146 -11.28 -41.89 17.89
N GLN A 147 -12.12 -41.90 18.93
CA GLN A 147 -12.63 -43.13 19.50
C GLN A 147 -14.16 -43.05 19.62
N PRO A 148 -14.86 -44.15 19.29
CA PRO A 148 -16.31 -44.16 19.10
C PRO A 148 -17.02 -44.42 20.43
N ILE A 149 -18.17 -43.78 20.66
CA ILE A 149 -19.14 -44.26 21.64
C ILE A 149 -20.50 -44.38 20.97
N SER A 150 -20.98 -45.61 20.98
CA SER A 150 -22.24 -46.11 20.46
C SER A 150 -23.47 -45.62 21.25
N SER A 151 -24.51 -45.32 20.46
CA SER A 151 -25.95 -45.43 20.71
C SER A 151 -26.47 -45.89 22.09
N GLU A 152 -27.37 -45.10 22.68
CA GLU A 152 -28.81 -45.42 22.86
C GLU A 152 -29.43 -44.53 23.96
N ASN A 153 -30.40 -43.70 23.59
CA ASN A 153 -31.76 -43.70 24.16
C ASN A 153 -32.57 -42.53 23.59
N GLN A 154 -33.59 -42.89 22.81
CA GLN A 154 -34.75 -42.05 22.51
C GLN A 154 -35.61 -41.97 23.77
N ASP A 155 -36.15 -40.78 24.09
CA ASP A 155 -37.59 -40.60 24.09
C ASP A 155 -38.03 -39.14 24.27
N LYS A 156 -39.20 -38.88 23.67
CA LYS A 156 -39.88 -37.61 23.42
C LYS A 156 -40.38 -36.93 24.71
N ILE A 157 -40.67 -35.62 24.65
CA ILE A 157 -42.00 -35.03 24.86
C ILE A 157 -41.98 -33.52 24.56
N GLU A 158 -43.16 -33.07 24.12
CA GLU A 158 -43.59 -31.85 23.42
C GLU A 158 -43.59 -30.51 24.17
N ASN A 159 -43.65 -29.45 23.33
CA ASN A 159 -44.43 -28.20 23.43
C ASN A 159 -44.29 -27.27 24.66
N SER A 160 -43.87 -26.02 24.40
CA SER A 160 -44.82 -24.89 24.40
C SER A 160 -44.20 -23.61 23.83
N GLU A 161 -44.95 -22.99 22.92
CA GLU A 161 -44.79 -21.59 22.52
C GLU A 161 -45.20 -20.66 23.67
N LYS A 162 -44.48 -19.54 23.86
CA LYS A 162 -45.09 -18.25 24.20
C LYS A 162 -44.15 -17.06 24.00
N VAL A 163 -44.58 -16.23 23.05
CA VAL A 163 -44.44 -14.79 22.85
C VAL A 163 -44.22 -13.95 24.12
N GLY A 164 -43.41 -12.88 24.02
CA GLY A 164 -43.74 -11.60 24.70
C GLY A 164 -42.62 -10.78 25.33
N SER A 165 -42.11 -9.80 24.57
CA SER A 165 -41.84 -8.40 24.94
C SER A 165 -40.94 -7.99 26.13
N ASN A 166 -39.90 -7.20 25.77
CA ASN A 166 -39.44 -5.92 26.33
C ASN A 166 -39.62 -5.63 27.83
N THR A 167 -38.50 -5.35 28.51
CA THR A 167 -38.37 -4.07 29.26
C THR A 167 -36.91 -3.70 29.55
N VAL A 168 -36.61 -2.42 29.29
CA VAL A 168 -35.44 -1.64 29.71
C VAL A 168 -35.57 -1.30 31.20
N LYS A 169 -34.46 -1.30 31.97
CA LYS A 169 -34.04 -0.15 32.83
C LYS A 169 -32.82 -0.40 33.74
N THR A 170 -31.90 0.57 33.64
CA THR A 170 -31.09 1.26 34.67
C THR A 170 -30.08 0.54 35.57
N GLU A 171 -28.82 0.94 35.37
CA GLU A 171 -27.88 1.55 36.33
C GLU A 171 -28.05 1.28 37.84
N SER A 172 -26.97 0.76 38.45
CA SER A 172 -26.39 1.37 39.66
C SER A 172 -24.93 0.92 39.87
N LYS A 173 -24.07 1.91 40.12
CA LYS A 173 -22.72 1.79 40.66
C LYS A 173 -22.78 1.24 42.09
N ASP A 174 -21.77 0.49 42.51
CA ASP A 174 -21.25 0.57 43.88
C ASP A 174 -19.79 0.11 43.95
N GLU A 175 -18.99 0.92 44.66
CA GLU A 175 -17.57 0.76 44.94
C GLU A 175 -17.34 -0.02 46.25
N LYS A 176 -16.25 -0.81 46.25
CA LYS A 176 -15.36 -1.15 47.38
C LYS A 176 -15.92 -1.97 48.56
N ASN A 177 -15.33 -3.16 48.73
CA ASN A 177 -14.45 -3.40 49.88
C ASN A 177 -13.45 -4.55 49.61
N ARG A 178 -12.26 -4.35 50.18
CA ARG A 178 -11.15 -5.31 50.28
C ARG A 178 -11.55 -6.48 51.17
N ASP A 179 -11.06 -7.67 50.86
CA ASP A 179 -10.43 -8.54 51.85
C ASP A 179 -9.41 -9.46 51.16
N GLU A 180 -8.26 -9.56 51.82
CA GLU A 180 -7.10 -10.34 51.44
C GLU A 180 -7.35 -11.81 51.78
N GLU A 181 -7.21 -12.72 50.82
CA GLU A 181 -6.90 -14.11 51.14
C GLU A 181 -5.96 -14.70 50.08
N SER A 182 -4.72 -14.83 50.50
CA SER A 182 -3.64 -15.53 49.83
C SER A 182 -3.96 -17.01 49.68
N SER A 183 -4.03 -17.50 48.45
CA SER A 183 -3.87 -18.92 48.15
C SER A 183 -2.97 -19.09 46.93
N GLN A 184 -1.80 -19.67 47.21
CA GLN A 184 -0.78 -20.08 46.26
C GLN A 184 -1.40 -20.96 45.17
N LYS A 185 -1.28 -20.55 43.91
CA LYS A 185 -1.49 -21.44 42.76
C LYS A 185 -0.22 -21.43 41.91
N GLU A 186 0.35 -22.62 41.83
CA GLU A 186 1.56 -22.97 41.11
C GLU A 186 1.53 -22.48 39.66
N ASP A 187 2.67 -21.93 39.23
CA ASP A 187 2.98 -21.52 37.87
C ASP A 187 2.83 -22.69 36.89
N LYS A 188 1.66 -22.83 36.28
CA LYS A 188 1.54 -23.39 34.93
C LYS A 188 1.67 -22.24 33.95
N LYS A 189 2.90 -22.01 33.46
CA LYS A 189 3.14 -21.19 32.27
C LYS A 189 2.41 -21.83 31.09
N GLU A 190 1.20 -21.35 30.81
CA GLU A 190 0.58 -21.53 29.50
C GLU A 190 1.52 -20.92 28.45
N PRO A 191 1.73 -21.59 27.31
CA PRO A 191 2.56 -21.03 26.25
C PRO A 191 1.88 -19.74 25.78
N ALA A 192 2.62 -18.62 25.81
CA ALA A 192 2.13 -17.31 25.43
C ALA A 192 1.28 -17.40 24.16
N GLU A 193 -0.04 -17.25 24.32
CA GLU A 193 -0.96 -17.01 23.22
C GLU A 193 -0.40 -15.79 22.47
N ARG A 194 0.15 -16.00 21.26
CA ARG A 194 0.67 -14.91 20.44
C ARG A 194 -0.51 -13.95 20.24
N ARG A 195 -0.46 -12.78 20.88
CA ARG A 195 -1.44 -11.71 20.67
C ARG A 195 -1.52 -11.51 19.16
N ARG A 196 -2.65 -11.85 18.55
CA ARG A 196 -2.88 -11.59 17.12
C ARG A 196 -2.70 -10.09 16.91
N LEU A 197 -1.70 -9.72 16.11
CA LEU A 197 -1.44 -8.33 15.79
C LEU A 197 -2.65 -7.79 15.01
N LEU A 198 -3.19 -6.66 15.44
CA LEU A 198 -4.35 -6.04 14.79
C LEU A 198 -3.85 -5.17 13.62
N ASN A 199 -4.50 -5.30 12.47
CA ASN A 199 -4.21 -4.43 11.32
C ASN A 199 -4.54 -2.97 11.66
N PRO A 200 -3.79 -2.00 11.12
CA PRO A 200 -4.11 -0.59 11.31
C PRO A 200 -5.46 -0.27 10.67
N GLN A 201 -6.17 0.68 11.26
CA GLN A 201 -7.43 1.15 10.69
C GLN A 201 -7.17 2.03 9.48
N LYS A 202 -7.83 1.71 8.36
CA LYS A 202 -7.59 2.32 7.06
C LYS A 202 -8.75 3.26 6.70
N TYR A 203 -8.42 4.48 6.29
CA TYR A 203 -9.35 5.46 5.72
C TYR A 203 -9.02 5.64 4.25
N LEU A 204 -9.95 5.25 3.37
CA LEU A 204 -9.76 5.30 1.92
C LEU A 204 -10.51 6.50 1.35
N PHE A 205 -9.81 7.36 0.62
CA PHE A 205 -10.41 8.52 -0.04
C PHE A 205 -10.02 8.56 -1.50
N PHE A 206 -11.02 8.37 -2.36
CA PHE A 206 -10.88 8.55 -3.79
C PHE A 206 -11.30 9.94 -4.19
N ARG A 207 -10.43 10.64 -4.93
CA ARG A 207 -10.64 12.01 -5.40
C ARG A 207 -11.13 12.91 -4.25
N ALA A 208 -10.37 12.91 -3.16
CA ALA A 208 -10.62 13.75 -2.00
C ALA A 208 -10.41 15.23 -2.37
N ASN A 209 -11.39 16.08 -2.06
CA ASN A 209 -11.20 17.52 -2.07
C ASN A 209 -10.36 17.96 -0.85
N PHE A 210 -9.85 19.19 -0.88
CA PHE A 210 -9.01 19.74 0.20
C PHE A 210 -9.65 19.61 1.60
N SER A 211 -10.92 20.00 1.75
CA SER A 211 -11.61 19.95 3.04
C SER A 211 -11.76 18.52 3.56
N ASN A 212 -12.11 17.57 2.69
CA ASN A 212 -12.21 16.16 3.04
C ASN A 212 -10.85 15.60 3.43
N LEU A 213 -9.78 15.95 2.70
CA LEU A 213 -8.41 15.52 2.99
C LEU A 213 -7.97 16.00 4.39
N ILE A 214 -8.04 17.31 4.64
CA ILE A 214 -7.66 17.91 5.92
C ILE A 214 -8.50 17.36 7.07
N SER A 215 -9.82 17.26 6.89
CA SER A 215 -10.71 16.70 7.92
C SER A 215 -10.36 15.25 8.23
N SER A 216 -9.92 14.48 7.24
CA SER A 216 -9.59 13.06 7.42
C SER A 216 -8.26 12.87 8.13
N ILE A 217 -7.23 13.63 7.75
CA ILE A 217 -5.95 13.67 8.46
C ILE A 217 -6.18 14.15 9.90
N SER A 218 -7.02 15.16 10.10
CA SER A 218 -7.37 15.65 11.44
C SER A 218 -8.09 14.59 12.28
N SER A 219 -9.01 13.82 11.70
CA SER A 219 -9.68 12.72 12.39
C SER A 219 -8.70 11.62 12.77
N ALA A 220 -7.86 11.17 11.84
CA ALA A 220 -6.82 10.19 12.13
C ALA A 220 -5.87 10.70 13.23
N PHE A 221 -5.39 11.94 13.12
CA PHE A 221 -4.54 12.58 14.12
C PHE A 221 -5.18 12.64 15.50
N LYS A 222 -6.49 12.92 15.59
CA LYS A 222 -7.23 12.94 16.87
C LYS A 222 -7.19 11.58 17.56
N GLU A 223 -7.30 10.51 16.80
CA GLU A 223 -7.46 9.17 17.34
C GLU A 223 -6.12 8.41 17.53
N VAL A 224 -5.03 8.86 16.91
CA VAL A 224 -3.66 8.35 17.16
C VAL A 224 -3.20 8.82 18.54
N ASP A 225 -2.56 7.97 19.34
CA ASP A 225 -2.01 8.39 20.65
C ASP A 225 -0.63 9.08 20.49
N ARG A 226 0.12 9.29 21.59
CA ARG A 226 1.43 9.99 21.53
C ARG A 226 2.57 9.11 21.04
N VAL A 227 2.41 7.78 21.07
CA VAL A 227 3.49 6.80 20.80
C VAL A 227 3.26 6.13 19.45
N SER A 228 2.00 6.06 19.02
CA SER A 228 1.55 5.51 17.76
C SER A 228 1.83 6.48 16.61
N CYS A 229 2.00 5.90 15.43
CA CYS A 229 2.23 6.60 14.18
C CYS A 229 0.95 6.68 13.35
N MET A 230 0.77 7.82 12.70
CA MET A 230 -0.19 8.02 11.62
C MET A 230 0.52 7.83 10.26
N PHE A 231 -0.01 6.94 9.43
CA PHE A 231 0.43 6.80 8.04
C PHE A 231 -0.45 7.61 7.10
N VAL A 232 0.15 8.33 6.15
CA VAL A 232 -0.55 9.09 5.11
C VAL A 232 0.06 8.77 3.74
N TYR A 233 -0.72 8.13 2.87
CA TYR A 233 -0.36 7.91 1.47
C TYR A 233 -1.17 8.84 0.57
N ILE A 234 -0.52 9.57 -0.33
CA ILE A 234 -1.18 10.42 -1.32
C ILE A 234 -0.61 10.15 -2.70
N SER A 235 -1.46 9.70 -3.62
CA SER A 235 -1.20 9.67 -5.07
C SER A 235 -1.96 10.81 -5.74
N ALA A 236 -1.26 11.78 -6.32
CA ALA A 236 -1.88 12.97 -6.90
C ALA A 236 -1.02 13.65 -7.97
N GLU A 237 -1.66 14.41 -8.86
CA GLU A 237 -0.97 15.32 -9.78
C GLU A 237 -0.42 16.54 -9.03
N GLY A 238 0.76 17.02 -9.43
CA GLY A 238 1.42 18.17 -8.85
C GLY A 238 0.85 19.51 -9.33
N TYR A 239 0.88 20.50 -8.44
CA TYR A 239 0.64 21.90 -8.76
C TYR A 239 1.96 22.67 -8.74
N PHE A 240 2.27 23.34 -9.85
CA PHE A 240 3.49 24.14 -10.01
C PHE A 240 3.10 25.62 -10.14
N SER A 241 3.54 26.46 -9.20
CA SER A 241 3.42 27.91 -9.33
C SER A 241 4.63 28.48 -10.06
N ASN A 242 4.38 29.43 -10.96
CA ASN A 242 5.43 30.19 -11.66
C ASN A 242 5.87 31.44 -10.88
N GLU A 243 5.18 31.79 -9.79
CA GLU A 243 5.42 33.03 -9.03
C GLU A 243 6.05 32.71 -7.66
N ASP A 244 7.07 33.49 -7.26
CA ASP A 244 7.64 33.41 -5.93
C ASP A 244 6.67 34.06 -4.92
N SER A 245 5.90 33.23 -4.23
CA SER A 245 4.93 33.66 -3.22
C SER A 245 5.59 34.19 -1.92
N GLY A 246 6.92 34.20 -1.83
CA GLY A 246 7.68 34.56 -0.63
C GLY A 246 7.60 33.54 0.51
N TYR A 247 6.68 32.58 0.44
CA TYR A 247 6.50 31.49 1.40
C TYR A 247 6.87 30.16 0.75
N ALA A 248 8.08 29.67 1.01
CA ALA A 248 8.63 28.45 0.38
C ALA A 248 7.66 27.26 0.43
N ASN A 249 7.02 27.04 1.58
CA ASN A 249 6.12 25.89 1.80
C ASN A 249 4.69 26.06 1.22
N TYR A 250 4.41 27.18 0.56
CA TYR A 250 3.17 27.43 -0.20
C TYR A 250 3.45 27.71 -1.68
N LYS A 251 4.70 27.52 -2.14
CA LYS A 251 5.06 27.77 -3.54
C LYS A 251 4.51 26.70 -4.49
N SER A 252 4.54 25.45 -4.07
CA SER A 252 4.04 24.33 -4.89
C SER A 252 3.45 23.26 -3.98
N GLY A 253 2.63 22.39 -4.54
CA GLY A 253 1.94 21.37 -3.77
C GLY A 253 1.35 20.30 -4.67
N ILE A 254 0.32 19.61 -4.18
CA ILE A 254 -0.40 18.57 -4.93
C ILE A 254 -1.87 18.91 -5.08
N ILE A 255 -2.45 18.58 -6.22
CA ILE A 255 -3.82 18.92 -6.58
C ILE A 255 -4.80 18.02 -5.81
N THR A 256 -5.81 18.65 -5.21
CA THR A 256 -6.95 17.96 -4.62
C THR A 256 -8.15 18.02 -5.55
N ALA A 257 -9.16 17.19 -5.30
CA ALA A 257 -10.33 17.17 -6.16
C ALA A 257 -11.13 18.47 -6.09
N SER A 258 -11.46 19.02 -7.26
CA SER A 258 -12.38 20.14 -7.42
C SER A 258 -13.30 19.90 -8.61
N LYS A 259 -14.50 20.48 -8.60
CA LYS A 259 -15.45 20.34 -9.71
C LYS A 259 -14.84 20.81 -11.03
N LYS A 260 -14.13 21.95 -11.01
CA LYS A 260 -13.41 22.50 -12.18
C LYS A 260 -12.36 21.53 -12.71
N HIS A 261 -11.59 20.90 -11.83
CA HIS A 261 -10.55 19.95 -12.23
C HIS A 261 -11.14 18.66 -12.82
N VAL A 262 -12.20 18.13 -12.20
CA VAL A 262 -12.96 16.97 -12.71
C VAL A 262 -13.49 17.26 -14.12
N ASP A 263 -14.08 18.44 -14.32
CA ASP A 263 -14.65 18.87 -15.60
C ASP A 263 -13.56 19.10 -16.66
N LYS A 264 -12.40 19.65 -16.28
CA LYS A 264 -11.23 19.85 -17.16
C LYS A 264 -10.62 18.52 -17.60
N GLN A 265 -10.65 17.50 -16.75
CA GLN A 265 -10.18 16.16 -17.10
C GLN A 265 -11.21 15.34 -17.91
N ALA A 266 -12.50 15.60 -17.74
CA ALA A 266 -13.58 14.93 -18.48
C ALA A 266 -13.69 15.40 -19.94
N LYS A 267 -13.29 16.64 -20.23
CA LYS A 267 -13.16 17.16 -21.59
C LYS A 267 -11.73 16.91 -22.06
N ASN A 268 -11.55 16.15 -23.15
CA ASN A 268 -10.22 15.86 -23.72
C ASN A 268 -9.36 17.13 -23.76
N ALA A 269 -8.12 17.02 -23.27
CA ALA A 269 -7.16 18.11 -23.09
C ALA A 269 -6.79 18.91 -24.36
N LEU A 270 -7.32 18.53 -25.53
CA LEU A 270 -7.06 19.16 -26.82
C LEU A 270 -7.94 20.40 -27.11
N ALA A 271 -8.90 20.74 -26.25
CA ALA A 271 -9.87 21.81 -26.54
C ALA A 271 -9.77 23.06 -25.65
N ILE A 272 -8.78 23.17 -24.74
CA ILE A 272 -8.65 24.34 -23.85
C ILE A 272 -7.17 24.67 -23.62
N GLU A 273 -6.44 24.97 -24.70
CA GLU A 273 -5.19 25.74 -24.62
C GLU A 273 -5.44 27.25 -24.81
N GLU A 274 -6.67 27.66 -25.13
CA GLU A 274 -7.01 29.07 -25.27
C GLU A 274 -7.81 29.57 -24.06
N VAL A 275 -7.30 30.66 -23.48
CA VAL A 275 -7.88 31.53 -22.45
C VAL A 275 -7.51 31.18 -20.98
N GLU A 276 -6.23 31.30 -20.64
CA GLU A 276 -5.83 31.87 -19.34
C GLU A 276 -4.91 33.08 -19.56
N LYS A 277 -5.52 34.19 -20.01
CA LYS A 277 -4.88 35.51 -19.99
C LYS A 277 -5.02 36.11 -18.59
N LYS A 278 -3.89 36.15 -17.87
CA LYS A 278 -3.44 37.18 -16.92
C LYS A 278 -4.46 37.70 -15.88
N SER A 279 -4.32 37.19 -14.65
CA SER A 279 -4.55 37.96 -13.42
C SER A 279 -3.20 38.15 -12.73
N LYS A 280 -2.77 39.39 -12.47
CA LYS A 280 -1.47 39.76 -11.85
C LYS A 280 -1.47 39.61 -10.31
N VAL A 281 -2.26 38.69 -9.76
CA VAL A 281 -2.35 38.47 -8.31
C VAL A 281 -1.83 37.07 -8.05
N ILE A 282 -0.89 36.96 -7.11
CA ILE A 282 -0.39 35.67 -6.58
C ILE A 282 -1.58 34.96 -5.92
N GLU A 283 -2.40 34.27 -6.72
CA GLU A 283 -3.52 33.48 -6.23
C GLU A 283 -2.99 32.06 -5.99
N LEU A 284 -2.68 31.76 -4.72
CA LEU A 284 -2.49 30.38 -4.28
C LEU A 284 -3.72 29.56 -4.69
N GLU A 285 -3.50 28.37 -5.24
CA GLU A 285 -4.58 27.48 -5.68
C GLU A 285 -5.32 26.92 -4.46
N PRO A 286 -6.60 27.29 -4.21
CA PRO A 286 -7.34 26.87 -3.03
C PRO A 286 -7.64 25.37 -2.99
N HIS A 287 -7.56 24.68 -4.13
CA HIS A 287 -7.73 23.23 -4.22
C HIS A 287 -6.39 22.49 -4.29
N CYS A 288 -5.35 23.04 -3.67
CA CYS A 288 -4.05 22.41 -3.52
C CYS A 288 -3.77 22.04 -2.06
N PHE A 289 -3.10 20.92 -1.83
CA PHE A 289 -2.56 20.54 -0.54
C PHE A 289 -1.06 20.87 -0.55
N TYR A 290 -0.66 21.79 0.31
CA TYR A 290 0.70 22.33 0.37
C TYR A 290 1.50 21.66 1.51
N PRO A 291 2.85 21.62 1.41
CA PRO A 291 3.71 21.14 2.49
C PRO A 291 3.41 21.78 3.85
N ALA A 292 3.10 23.08 3.86
CA ALA A 292 2.76 23.80 5.08
C ALA A 292 1.50 23.27 5.80
N ASP A 293 0.55 22.68 5.06
CA ASP A 293 -0.69 22.14 5.64
C ASP A 293 -0.43 20.86 6.45
N VAL A 294 0.70 20.17 6.22
CA VAL A 294 1.11 18.98 6.98
C VAL A 294 1.63 19.36 8.37
N ILE A 295 2.22 20.54 8.53
CA ILE A 295 2.95 20.96 9.74
C ILE A 295 2.08 20.83 10.99
N SER A 296 0.77 21.09 10.91
CA SER A 296 -0.07 20.97 12.09
C SER A 296 -0.19 19.54 12.65
N PHE A 297 0.01 18.54 11.78
CA PHE A 297 -0.14 17.13 12.09
C PHE A 297 1.16 16.46 12.50
N THR A 298 2.32 17.12 12.35
CA THR A 298 3.64 16.63 12.81
C THR A 298 3.82 16.76 14.33
N ARG A 299 2.75 17.07 15.08
CA ARG A 299 2.70 17.06 16.55
C ARG A 299 2.64 15.65 17.17
N LYS A 300 2.48 14.63 16.34
CA LYS A 300 2.54 13.20 16.69
C LYS A 300 3.40 12.49 15.65
N PRO A 301 3.91 11.28 15.95
CA PRO A 301 4.66 10.51 14.97
C PRO A 301 3.88 10.34 13.66
N MET A 302 4.50 10.65 12.53
CA MET A 302 3.87 10.61 11.22
C MET A 302 4.79 9.97 10.19
N PHE A 303 4.22 9.10 9.36
CA PHE A 303 4.88 8.50 8.21
C PHE A 303 4.08 8.85 6.95
N MET A 304 4.70 9.49 5.98
CA MET A 304 4.04 9.98 4.78
C MET A 304 4.68 9.40 3.51
N VAL A 305 3.85 9.05 2.54
CA VAL A 305 4.28 8.67 1.19
C VAL A 305 3.57 9.58 0.19
N VAL A 306 4.35 10.31 -0.60
CA VAL A 306 3.86 11.24 -1.62
C VAL A 306 4.26 10.71 -2.99
N ASP A 307 3.30 10.17 -3.73
CA ASP A 307 3.47 9.69 -5.11
C ASP A 307 2.89 10.74 -6.08
N SER A 308 3.76 11.60 -6.60
CA SER A 308 3.40 12.74 -7.44
C SER A 308 4.58 13.19 -8.30
N ASN A 309 4.29 13.80 -9.46
CA ASN A 309 5.31 14.50 -10.25
C ASN A 309 5.83 15.79 -9.59
N ASN A 310 5.26 16.20 -8.45
CA ASN A 310 5.76 17.30 -7.61
C ASN A 310 6.00 16.85 -6.15
N SER A 311 6.31 15.57 -5.92
CA SER A 311 6.52 14.99 -4.58
C SER A 311 7.60 15.72 -3.77
N THR A 312 8.67 16.19 -4.43
CA THR A 312 9.84 16.82 -3.81
C THR A 312 9.56 18.16 -3.13
N THR A 313 8.39 18.76 -3.34
CA THR A 313 7.96 19.96 -2.59
C THR A 313 7.83 19.70 -1.09
N PHE A 314 7.59 18.45 -0.69
CA PHE A 314 7.50 18.05 0.73
C PHE A 314 8.87 17.80 1.38
N LYS A 315 9.97 18.20 0.73
CA LYS A 315 11.33 17.98 1.24
C LYS A 315 11.67 18.87 2.44
N ASP A 316 11.22 20.13 2.42
CA ASP A 316 11.65 21.16 3.38
C ASP A 316 10.57 21.45 4.44
N ILE A 317 10.00 20.39 5.03
CA ILE A 317 9.06 20.53 6.15
C ILE A 317 9.85 20.84 7.43
N PRO A 318 9.54 21.95 8.14
CA PRO A 318 10.24 22.30 9.36
C PRO A 318 9.89 21.32 10.49
N ASP A 319 10.91 20.87 11.22
CA ASP A 319 10.73 20.13 12.46
C ASP A 319 10.49 21.10 13.61
N LEU A 320 9.21 21.28 13.97
CA LEU A 320 8.78 22.22 15.02
C LEU A 320 8.38 21.54 16.34
N PHE A 321 8.12 20.23 16.31
CA PHE A 321 7.56 19.50 17.46
C PHE A 321 8.45 18.37 17.96
N ASN A 322 9.61 18.14 17.32
CA ASN A 322 10.54 17.07 17.65
C ASN A 322 9.82 15.71 17.77
N GLN A 323 8.95 15.43 16.80
CA GLN A 323 8.26 14.15 16.69
C GLN A 323 8.79 13.39 15.49
N PRO A 324 8.83 12.05 15.54
CA PRO A 324 9.26 11.24 14.41
C PRO A 324 8.45 11.56 13.16
N LEU A 325 9.15 11.97 12.10
CA LEU A 325 8.58 12.23 10.79
C LEU A 325 9.43 11.50 9.76
N VAL A 326 8.81 10.66 8.94
CA VAL A 326 9.44 10.12 7.72
C VAL A 326 8.53 10.42 6.54
N ILE A 327 9.08 11.02 5.49
CA ILE A 327 8.39 11.31 4.23
C ILE A 327 9.15 10.64 3.10
N LEU A 328 8.46 9.75 2.38
CA LEU A 328 8.98 9.13 1.17
C LEU A 328 8.35 9.81 -0.04
N MET A 329 9.17 10.32 -0.95
CA MET A 329 8.77 11.05 -2.14
C MET A 329 9.12 10.23 -3.38
N SER A 330 8.15 10.04 -4.27
CA SER A 330 8.36 9.37 -5.57
C SER A 330 9.34 10.15 -6.46
N PRO A 331 9.88 9.53 -7.51
CA PRO A 331 10.45 10.28 -8.64
C PRO A 331 9.44 11.31 -9.17
N THR A 332 9.93 12.49 -9.54
CA THR A 332 9.09 13.52 -10.17
C THR A 332 8.89 13.25 -11.66
N GLN A 333 9.80 12.50 -12.29
CA GLN A 333 9.69 12.12 -13.69
C GLN A 333 10.21 10.69 -13.91
N VAL A 334 9.38 9.85 -14.54
CA VAL A 334 9.84 8.56 -15.08
C VAL A 334 10.37 8.81 -16.51
N PRO A 335 11.55 8.31 -16.88
CA PRO A 335 12.10 8.47 -18.23
C PRO A 335 11.12 8.01 -19.32
N GLU A 336 10.88 8.85 -20.33
CA GLU A 336 9.88 8.59 -21.41
C GLU A 336 10.15 7.31 -22.21
N LYS A 337 11.42 6.88 -22.27
CA LYS A 337 11.84 5.67 -22.98
C LYS A 337 11.39 4.38 -22.30
N ILE A 338 10.92 4.45 -21.05
CA ILE A 338 10.36 3.31 -20.33
C ILE A 338 8.89 3.23 -20.72
N ASN A 339 8.49 2.12 -21.33
CA ASN A 339 7.12 1.92 -21.78
C ASN A 339 6.19 1.55 -20.60
N TYR A 340 6.07 2.45 -19.63
CA TYR A 340 5.26 2.27 -18.43
C TYR A 340 3.98 3.10 -18.48
N ASN A 341 2.84 2.42 -18.64
CA ASN A 341 1.55 3.08 -18.61
C ASN A 341 1.01 3.20 -17.19
N ALA A 342 1.34 4.31 -16.51
CA ALA A 342 0.89 4.55 -15.15
C ALA A 342 -0.65 4.63 -15.02
N MET A 343 -1.36 4.98 -16.10
CA MET A 343 -2.82 5.00 -16.11
C MET A 343 -3.40 3.58 -16.02
N ALA A 344 -2.76 2.62 -16.71
CA ALA A 344 -3.23 1.23 -16.76
C ALA A 344 -2.65 0.33 -15.66
N SER A 345 -1.49 0.68 -15.12
CA SER A 345 -0.75 -0.17 -14.20
C SER A 345 -0.56 0.43 -12.82
N GLY A 346 -1.02 1.66 -12.58
CA GLY A 346 -0.72 2.39 -11.35
C GLY A 346 0.65 3.06 -11.42
N ASN A 347 1.09 3.73 -10.36
CA ASN A 347 2.37 4.43 -10.38
C ASN A 347 3.55 3.46 -10.16
N LEU A 348 4.68 3.76 -10.81
CA LEU A 348 5.88 2.92 -10.76
C LEU A 348 6.43 2.83 -9.34
N TYR A 349 6.48 3.97 -8.66
CA TYR A 349 6.99 4.04 -7.30
C TYR A 349 6.12 3.24 -6.31
N THR A 350 4.80 3.42 -6.36
CA THR A 350 3.85 2.58 -5.60
C THR A 350 4.00 1.09 -5.91
N THR A 351 4.32 0.72 -7.16
CA THR A 351 4.60 -0.67 -7.54
C THR A 351 5.84 -1.23 -6.85
N PHE A 352 6.93 -0.47 -6.74
CA PHE A 352 8.12 -0.86 -5.96
C PHE A 352 7.82 -1.00 -4.47
N LEU A 353 7.05 -0.07 -3.89
CA LEU A 353 6.63 -0.16 -2.49
C LEU A 353 5.79 -1.42 -2.22
N TYR A 354 4.94 -1.78 -3.18
CA TYR A 354 4.13 -3.00 -3.13
C TYR A 354 4.98 -4.27 -3.28
N SER A 355 5.78 -4.39 -4.34
CA SER A 355 6.63 -5.55 -4.61
C SER A 355 7.87 -5.15 -5.42
N LEU A 356 9.05 -5.38 -4.83
CA LEU A 356 10.33 -5.08 -5.48
C LEU A 356 10.54 -5.89 -6.76
N VAL A 357 10.13 -7.17 -6.75
CA VAL A 357 10.27 -8.04 -7.93
C VAL A 357 9.42 -7.53 -9.08
N VAL A 358 8.17 -7.18 -8.79
CA VAL A 358 7.27 -6.61 -9.81
C VAL A 358 7.81 -5.28 -10.32
N GLY A 359 8.29 -4.40 -9.42
CA GLY A 359 8.92 -3.14 -9.80
C GLY A 359 10.13 -3.35 -10.72
N LEU A 360 11.01 -4.30 -10.39
CA LEU A 360 12.17 -4.65 -11.22
C LEU A 360 11.73 -5.18 -12.60
N CYS A 361 10.83 -6.17 -12.64
CA CYS A 361 10.30 -6.71 -13.90
C CYS A 361 9.63 -5.63 -14.75
N THR A 362 8.94 -4.67 -14.12
CA THR A 362 8.29 -3.54 -14.79
C THR A 362 9.31 -2.64 -15.48
N VAL A 363 10.39 -2.26 -14.78
CA VAL A 363 11.45 -1.41 -15.36
C VAL A 363 12.22 -2.15 -16.45
N LEU A 364 12.37 -3.48 -16.31
CA LEU A 364 13.02 -4.34 -17.30
C LEU A 364 12.10 -4.75 -18.46
N GLU A 365 10.83 -4.29 -18.47
CA GLU A 365 9.81 -4.63 -19.48
C GLU A 365 9.60 -6.16 -19.66
N ILE A 366 9.71 -6.92 -18.57
CA ILE A 366 9.50 -8.38 -18.55
C ILE A 366 8.02 -8.67 -18.34
N SER A 367 7.37 -9.28 -19.34
CA SER A 367 5.99 -9.77 -19.23
C SER A 367 5.88 -11.27 -19.01
N VAL A 368 6.91 -12.04 -19.36
CA VAL A 368 6.93 -13.52 -19.26
C VAL A 368 8.24 -13.96 -18.64
N ILE A 369 8.17 -14.85 -17.64
CA ILE A 369 9.32 -15.39 -16.92
C ILE A 369 8.98 -16.81 -16.42
N SER A 370 9.95 -17.73 -16.43
CA SER A 370 9.72 -19.07 -15.88
C SER A 370 9.54 -19.02 -14.35
N ALA A 371 8.78 -19.98 -13.79
CA ALA A 371 8.56 -20.08 -12.33
C ALA A 371 9.88 -20.16 -11.54
N THR A 372 10.86 -20.92 -12.05
CA THR A 372 12.18 -21.05 -11.43
C THR A 372 12.94 -19.72 -11.36
N LYS A 373 12.92 -18.93 -12.43
CA LYS A 373 13.56 -17.61 -12.48
C LYS A 373 12.80 -16.58 -11.62
N TRP A 374 11.48 -16.69 -11.55
CA TRP A 374 10.65 -15.85 -10.69
C TRP A 374 10.95 -16.06 -9.19
N GLU A 375 11.02 -17.32 -8.74
CA GLU A 375 11.38 -17.65 -7.35
C GLU A 375 12.79 -17.15 -7.00
N MET A 376 13.75 -17.34 -7.91
CA MET A 376 15.12 -16.84 -7.78
C MET A 376 15.18 -15.31 -7.66
N LEU A 377 14.38 -14.58 -8.45
CA LEU A 377 14.23 -13.13 -8.34
C LEU A 377 13.67 -12.72 -6.97
N GLN A 378 12.62 -13.40 -6.52
CA GLN A 378 12.05 -13.17 -5.19
C GLN A 378 13.10 -13.35 -4.11
N ILE A 379 13.84 -14.46 -4.13
CA ILE A 379 14.95 -14.71 -3.19
C ILE A 379 16.01 -13.60 -3.24
N SER A 380 16.35 -13.11 -4.42
CA SER A 380 17.32 -12.02 -4.59
C SER A 380 16.82 -10.71 -3.98
N MET A 381 15.55 -10.35 -4.20
CA MET A 381 14.95 -9.15 -3.59
C MET A 381 14.87 -9.25 -2.06
N LEU A 382 14.56 -10.44 -1.53
CA LEU A 382 14.54 -10.71 -0.09
C LEU A 382 15.93 -10.50 0.54
N LYS A 383 17.01 -10.95 -0.11
CA LYS A 383 18.39 -10.69 0.33
C LYS A 383 18.73 -9.20 0.35
N ILE A 384 18.28 -8.46 -0.66
CA ILE A 384 18.46 -6.99 -0.72
C ILE A 384 17.74 -6.33 0.46
N GLN A 385 16.52 -6.75 0.77
CA GLN A 385 15.76 -6.22 1.91
C GLN A 385 16.48 -6.44 3.24
N ASP A 386 17.06 -7.62 3.47
CA ASP A 386 17.85 -7.90 4.69
C ASP A 386 19.16 -7.09 4.75
N LEU A 387 19.85 -6.90 3.61
CA LEU A 387 21.05 -6.06 3.55
C LEU A 387 20.74 -4.61 3.90
N ILE A 388 19.64 -4.07 3.38
CA ILE A 388 19.19 -2.72 3.67
C ILE A 388 18.75 -2.60 5.13
N TYR A 389 18.06 -3.61 5.67
CA TYR A 389 17.67 -3.63 7.08
C TYR A 389 18.86 -3.45 8.01
N GLU A 390 19.89 -4.28 7.84
CA GLU A 390 21.14 -4.19 8.61
C GLU A 390 21.86 -2.86 8.34
N GLY A 391 21.89 -2.42 7.09
CA GLY A 391 22.50 -1.15 6.69
C GLY A 391 21.85 0.07 7.35
N VAL A 392 20.53 0.08 7.49
CA VAL A 392 19.79 1.16 8.16
C VAL A 392 20.09 1.14 9.66
N LEU A 393 20.02 -0.03 10.31
CA LEU A 393 20.31 -0.16 11.74
C LEU A 393 21.75 0.24 12.10
N ALA A 394 22.70 0.04 11.19
CA ALA A 394 24.10 0.39 11.41
C ALA A 394 24.43 1.88 11.17
N ASN A 395 23.64 2.58 10.33
CA ASN A 395 23.98 3.94 9.87
C ASN A 395 23.03 5.04 10.38
N VAL A 396 21.78 4.72 10.64
CA VAL A 396 20.79 5.72 11.07
C VAL A 396 20.85 5.87 12.58
N ASN A 397 21.22 7.07 13.04
CA ASN A 397 21.29 7.41 14.46
C ASN A 397 20.05 8.17 14.97
N ASP A 398 19.11 8.53 14.09
CA ASP A 398 17.89 9.23 14.47
C ASP A 398 16.93 8.27 15.18
N GLU A 399 16.74 8.46 16.49
CA GLU A 399 15.86 7.63 17.32
C GLU A 399 14.40 7.64 16.85
N GLY A 400 13.94 8.75 16.28
CA GLY A 400 12.59 8.86 15.73
C GLY A 400 12.42 7.99 14.49
N VAL A 401 13.37 8.07 13.56
CA VAL A 401 13.41 7.20 12.38
C VAL A 401 13.50 5.73 12.79
N LEU A 402 14.38 5.38 13.74
CA LEU A 402 14.51 4.01 14.26
C LEU A 402 13.24 3.51 14.96
N THR A 403 12.53 4.40 15.66
CA THR A 403 11.24 4.05 16.28
C THR A 403 10.19 3.69 15.23
N LEU A 404 10.09 4.47 14.15
CA LEU A 404 9.19 4.16 13.03
C LEU A 404 9.65 2.91 12.29
N PHE A 405 10.96 2.73 12.11
CA PHE A 405 11.56 1.53 11.51
C PHE A 405 11.35 0.27 12.36
N GLY A 406 10.99 0.39 13.64
CA GLY A 406 10.59 -0.72 14.51
C GLY A 406 9.26 -1.36 14.11
N ASP A 407 8.40 -0.65 13.39
CA ASP A 407 7.12 -1.17 12.89
C ASP A 407 7.31 -1.90 11.56
N LEU A 408 6.77 -3.11 11.46
CA LEU A 408 6.94 -4.00 10.30
C LEU A 408 6.49 -3.34 8.98
N PHE A 409 5.37 -2.62 8.97
CA PHE A 409 4.83 -2.02 7.75
C PHE A 409 5.67 -0.81 7.34
N LEU A 410 5.97 0.08 8.28
CA LEU A 410 6.77 1.29 8.02
C LEU A 410 8.19 0.92 7.60
N ARG A 411 8.80 -0.06 8.28
CA ARG A 411 10.09 -0.67 7.92
C ARG A 411 10.09 -1.17 6.49
N ARG A 412 9.07 -1.93 6.08
CA ARG A 412 8.95 -2.44 4.72
C ARG A 412 8.93 -1.30 3.69
N TYR A 413 8.20 -0.21 3.95
CA TYR A 413 8.20 0.95 3.05
C TYR A 413 9.57 1.61 2.94
N MET A 414 10.27 1.80 4.07
CA MET A 414 11.62 2.39 4.07
C MET A 414 12.63 1.51 3.33
N ILE A 415 12.61 0.20 3.59
CA ILE A 415 13.46 -0.76 2.90
C ILE A 415 13.16 -0.78 1.39
N ASN A 416 11.88 -0.86 1.02
CA ASN A 416 11.50 -0.91 -0.40
C ASN A 416 11.80 0.41 -1.11
N HIS A 417 11.71 1.55 -0.42
CA HIS A 417 12.15 2.84 -0.94
C HIS A 417 13.65 2.84 -1.24
N LEU A 418 14.49 2.42 -0.30
CA LEU A 418 15.94 2.35 -0.49
C LEU A 418 16.31 1.36 -1.61
N ALA A 419 15.68 0.18 -1.64
CA ALA A 419 15.88 -0.79 -2.71
C ALA A 419 15.48 -0.21 -4.08
N CYS A 420 14.37 0.51 -4.15
CA CYS A 420 13.93 1.20 -5.37
C CYS A 420 14.98 2.22 -5.82
N VAL A 421 15.51 3.06 -4.91
CA VAL A 421 16.58 4.02 -5.23
C VAL A 421 17.80 3.32 -5.82
N GLU A 422 18.30 2.26 -5.18
CA GLU A 422 19.49 1.54 -5.64
C GLU A 422 19.27 0.82 -6.98
N ILE A 423 18.12 0.17 -7.16
CA ILE A 423 17.75 -0.50 -8.42
C ILE A 423 17.65 0.52 -9.56
N LEU A 424 17.01 1.67 -9.33
CA LEU A 424 16.85 2.70 -10.35
C LEU A 424 18.18 3.36 -10.71
N LYS A 425 19.05 3.67 -9.73
CA LYS A 425 20.40 4.24 -9.98
C LYS A 425 21.25 3.41 -10.92
N LEU A 426 21.13 2.08 -10.83
CA LEU A 426 21.84 1.18 -11.72
C LEU A 426 21.32 1.35 -13.14
N HIS A 427 20.00 1.32 -13.31
CA HIS A 427 19.36 1.35 -14.61
C HIS A 427 19.76 2.58 -15.46
N ARG A 428 20.32 2.33 -16.65
CA ARG A 428 20.94 3.34 -17.54
C ARG A 428 20.06 4.55 -17.92
N LEU A 429 18.74 4.42 -17.83
CA LEU A 429 17.79 5.49 -18.18
C LEU A 429 17.49 6.45 -17.03
N PHE A 430 17.75 6.05 -15.77
CA PHE A 430 17.45 6.85 -14.59
C PHE A 430 18.73 7.58 -14.13
N THR A 431 19.16 8.56 -14.93
CA THR A 431 20.42 9.28 -14.69
C THR A 431 20.22 10.59 -13.95
N LEU A 432 19.03 11.18 -14.01
CA LEU A 432 18.75 12.50 -13.45
C LEU A 432 18.20 12.37 -12.03
N PRO A 433 18.45 13.36 -11.14
CA PRO A 433 17.90 13.37 -9.80
C PRO A 433 16.37 13.30 -9.78
N GLU A 434 15.67 13.93 -10.72
CA GLU A 434 14.21 13.84 -10.86
C GLU A 434 13.69 12.41 -11.15
N ASN A 435 14.55 11.51 -11.62
CA ASN A 435 14.18 10.12 -11.91
C ASN A 435 14.27 9.23 -10.67
N LEU A 436 14.82 9.73 -9.56
CA LEU A 436 15.05 8.94 -8.36
C LEU A 436 14.08 9.34 -7.22
N PRO A 437 13.60 8.37 -6.44
CA PRO A 437 12.87 8.66 -5.21
C PRO A 437 13.77 9.38 -4.20
N THR A 438 13.18 10.17 -3.31
CA THR A 438 13.91 10.84 -2.22
C THR A 438 13.15 10.73 -0.90
N SER A 439 13.82 10.97 0.22
CA SER A 439 13.21 10.86 1.56
C SER A 439 13.65 11.98 2.49
N VAL A 440 12.81 12.24 3.50
CA VAL A 440 13.09 13.12 4.65
C VAL A 440 12.78 12.36 5.94
N PRO A 441 13.72 12.26 6.90
CA PRO A 441 15.15 12.53 6.76
C PRO A 441 15.76 11.73 5.61
N LYS A 442 16.92 12.17 5.11
CA LYS A 442 17.62 11.46 4.04
C LYS A 442 18.03 10.08 4.55
N LEU A 443 17.43 9.03 3.99
CA LEU A 443 17.80 7.65 4.31
C LEU A 443 18.99 7.24 3.44
N GLU A 444 20.09 6.86 4.06
CA GLU A 444 21.30 6.41 3.37
C GLU A 444 21.79 5.08 3.93
N ILE A 445 22.41 4.29 3.06
CA ILE A 445 23.12 3.07 3.40
C ILE A 445 24.60 3.26 3.07
N GLN A 446 25.47 2.52 3.77
CA GLN A 446 26.90 2.48 3.45
C GLN A 446 27.16 2.08 2.00
N GLU A 447 28.20 2.65 1.42
CA GLU A 447 28.67 2.33 0.06
C GLU A 447 28.90 0.82 -0.11
N THR A 448 29.46 0.16 0.90
CA THR A 448 29.70 -1.30 0.90
C THR A 448 28.41 -2.12 0.77
N VAL A 449 27.30 -1.62 1.31
CA VAL A 449 25.97 -2.25 1.18
C VAL A 449 25.42 -1.97 -0.22
N SER A 450 25.56 -0.75 -0.72
CA SER A 450 25.17 -0.38 -2.10
C SER A 450 25.89 -1.24 -3.15
N THR A 451 27.19 -1.47 -3.00
CA THR A 451 27.95 -2.36 -3.90
C THR A 451 27.41 -3.80 -3.90
N LYS A 452 27.13 -4.36 -2.72
CA LYS A 452 26.54 -5.72 -2.60
C LYS A 452 25.15 -5.81 -3.22
N ILE A 453 24.32 -4.78 -3.03
CA ILE A 453 22.99 -4.72 -3.67
C ILE A 453 23.18 -4.71 -5.19
N SER A 454 24.10 -3.91 -5.70
CA SER A 454 24.40 -3.82 -7.12
C SER A 454 24.83 -5.17 -7.70
N GLU A 455 25.74 -5.88 -7.04
CA GLU A 455 26.17 -7.23 -7.43
C GLU A 455 24.98 -8.22 -7.51
N ILE A 456 24.10 -8.21 -6.50
CA ILE A 456 22.92 -9.09 -6.47
C ILE A 456 21.96 -8.75 -7.62
N VAL A 457 21.68 -7.47 -7.85
CA VAL A 457 20.78 -7.04 -8.94
C VAL A 457 21.36 -7.42 -10.30
N LEU A 458 22.64 -7.15 -10.54
CA LEU A 458 23.31 -7.47 -11.80
C LEU A 458 23.38 -8.98 -12.06
N SER A 459 23.65 -9.78 -11.02
CA SER A 459 23.62 -11.25 -11.11
C SER A 459 22.22 -11.75 -11.48
N ALA A 460 21.19 -11.24 -10.79
CA ALA A 460 19.81 -11.63 -11.04
C ALA A 460 19.33 -11.27 -12.45
N VAL A 461 19.67 -10.07 -12.95
CA VAL A 461 19.37 -9.63 -14.32
C VAL A 461 20.04 -10.53 -15.36
N LYS A 462 21.30 -10.91 -15.13
CA LYS A 462 22.06 -11.80 -16.02
C LYS A 462 21.43 -13.19 -16.09
N GLU A 463 21.01 -13.75 -14.96
CA GLU A 463 20.40 -15.10 -14.88
C GLU A 463 19.04 -15.17 -15.60
N ILE A 464 18.29 -14.07 -15.66
CA ILE A 464 17.02 -14.02 -16.40
C ILE A 464 17.28 -14.03 -17.92
N GLY A 465 18.48 -13.64 -18.35
CA GLY A 465 18.88 -13.59 -19.76
C GLY A 465 18.78 -12.18 -20.37
N ILE A 466 18.69 -11.14 -19.53
CA ILE A 466 18.72 -9.76 -20.00
C ILE A 466 20.17 -9.30 -20.09
N ASN A 467 20.52 -8.66 -21.21
CA ASN A 467 21.86 -8.14 -21.39
C ASN A 467 22.10 -6.99 -20.39
N VAL A 468 23.10 -7.18 -19.52
CA VAL A 468 23.46 -6.27 -18.43
C VAL A 468 23.84 -4.87 -18.94
N HIS A 469 24.25 -4.73 -20.20
CA HIS A 469 24.48 -3.42 -20.84
C HIS A 469 23.23 -2.53 -20.93
N TYR A 470 22.03 -3.10 -20.80
CA TYR A 470 20.78 -2.33 -20.68
C TYR A 470 20.60 -1.73 -19.28
N PHE A 471 21.33 -2.24 -18.27
CA PHE A 471 21.17 -1.91 -16.87
C PHE A 471 22.37 -1.18 -16.26
N LEU A 472 23.48 -0.98 -16.97
CA LEU A 472 24.64 -0.26 -16.44
C LEU A 472 24.56 1.23 -16.78
N SER A 473 24.39 2.07 -15.77
CA SER A 473 24.65 3.50 -15.86
C SER A 473 26.07 3.74 -16.37
N PRO A 474 26.32 4.76 -17.22
CA PRO A 474 27.66 5.07 -17.70
C PRO A 474 28.68 5.31 -16.55
N ASN A 475 28.21 5.69 -15.36
CA ASN A 475 29.07 5.87 -14.18
C ASN A 475 29.60 4.54 -13.59
N THR A 476 28.92 3.41 -13.83
CA THR A 476 29.35 2.08 -13.36
C THR A 476 30.31 1.35 -14.29
N GLN A 477 30.56 1.87 -15.51
CA GLN A 477 31.45 1.25 -16.49
C GLN A 477 32.94 1.43 -16.18
N ASN A 478 33.30 2.24 -15.18
CA ASN A 478 34.69 2.48 -14.79
C ASN A 478 35.19 1.54 -13.67
N ALA A 479 34.43 0.49 -13.33
CA ALA A 479 34.75 -0.44 -12.24
C ALA A 479 35.00 -1.90 -12.71
N GLU A 480 35.18 -2.13 -14.02
CA GLU A 480 35.66 -3.42 -14.55
C GLU A 480 37.18 -3.41 -14.79
#